data_AF-A0A7W8DZ37-F1
#
_entry.id   AF-A0A7W8DZ37-F1
#
_cell.length_a   1.000
_cell.length_b   1.000
_cell.length_c   1.000
_cell.angle_alpha   90.00
_cell.angle_beta   90.00
_cell.angle_gamma   90.00
#
_symmetry.space_group_name_H-M   'P 1'
#
loop_
_entity.id
_entity.type
_entity.pdbx_description
1 polymer ?
#
loop_
_entity_poly.entity_id
_entity_poly.type
_entity_poly.pdbx_seq_one_letter_code
_entity_poly.pdbx_strand_id
1 'polypeptide(L)'
;MKMLAFTLAFAVAVLGSSGDALAHKMKLFATAEGAVVSGYVYFSPGGRAQDAQIAATAADGATVFSGRTDAQGGFRFEVQRRADYRIAADGGDGHEAHFTITAAELPQSLPAEPAPTPTTTAAPPSSPPPTAAVAPAPPLPDLAALVEQSVARQIRPLREQLDSYQETLRWHDVLGGLGYIIGLGGLAYGFASRANGRPRRRLAASEKEAAR
;
A
#
# COMPACT_ATOMS: atom_id res chain seq x y z
N MET A 1 -15.24 18.71 40.15
CA MET A 1 -14.30 17.63 39.73
C MET A 1 -14.82 16.79 38.56
N LYS A 2 -16.04 16.25 38.58
CA LYS A 2 -16.57 15.42 37.46
C LYS A 2 -16.64 16.14 36.10
N MET A 3 -17.07 17.41 36.06
CA MET A 3 -17.05 18.19 34.81
C MET A 3 -15.63 18.47 34.31
N LEU A 4 -14.69 18.81 35.20
CA LEU A 4 -13.30 19.10 34.82
C LEU A 4 -12.59 17.87 34.21
N ALA A 5 -12.85 16.67 34.77
CA ALA A 5 -12.34 15.42 34.23
C ALA A 5 -12.96 15.07 32.86
N PHE A 6 -14.23 15.43 32.63
CA PHE A 6 -14.90 15.21 31.35
C PHE A 6 -14.38 16.16 30.26
N THR A 7 -14.16 17.44 30.59
CA THR A 7 -13.57 18.41 29.67
C THR A 7 -12.13 18.05 29.31
N LEU A 8 -11.34 17.54 30.27
CA LEU A 8 -9.97 17.10 30.03
C LEU A 8 -9.93 15.83 29.17
N ALA A 9 -10.80 14.84 29.42
CA ALA A 9 -10.90 13.63 28.59
C ALA A 9 -11.36 13.95 27.16
N PHE A 10 -12.30 14.89 27.00
CA PHE A 10 -12.74 15.35 25.69
C PHE A 10 -11.63 16.11 24.95
N ALA A 11 -10.89 16.99 25.63
CA ALA A 11 -9.74 17.69 25.04
C ALA A 11 -8.64 16.71 24.61
N VAL A 12 -8.31 15.69 25.42
CA VAL A 12 -7.33 14.65 25.05
C VAL A 12 -7.81 13.84 23.84
N ALA A 13 -9.11 13.52 23.74
CA ALA A 13 -9.67 12.84 22.58
C ALA A 13 -9.60 13.70 21.29
N VAL A 14 -9.86 15.01 21.39
CA VAL A 14 -9.77 15.94 20.26
C VAL A 14 -8.33 16.18 19.82
N LEU A 15 -7.39 16.35 20.77
CA LEU A 15 -5.97 16.59 20.45
C LEU A 15 -5.24 15.32 19.97
N GLY A 16 -5.74 14.12 20.27
CA GLY A 16 -5.23 12.86 19.72
C GLY A 16 -5.71 12.55 18.29
N SER A 17 -6.62 13.37 17.75
CA SER A 17 -7.17 13.21 16.41
C SER A 17 -6.28 13.90 15.37
N SER A 18 -5.05 13.41 15.19
CA SER A 18 -4.26 13.72 14.00
C SER A 18 -4.97 13.10 12.81
N GLY A 19 -5.89 13.85 12.19
CA GLY A 19 -6.55 13.42 10.97
C GLY A 19 -5.50 13.25 9.88
N ASP A 20 -5.57 12.12 9.15
CA ASP A 20 -4.92 12.04 7.85
C ASP A 20 -5.39 13.26 7.04
N ALA A 21 -4.46 14.05 6.53
CA ALA A 21 -4.81 15.09 5.56
C ALA A 21 -5.60 14.39 4.43
N LEU A 22 -6.78 14.93 4.08
CA LEU A 22 -7.61 14.48 2.97
C LEU A 22 -6.95 14.81 1.62
N ALA A 23 -5.68 14.47 1.48
CA ALA A 23 -4.95 14.45 0.24
C ALA A 23 -5.25 13.11 -0.43
N HIS A 24 -5.64 13.15 -1.70
CA HIS A 24 -5.96 11.96 -2.48
C HIS A 24 -4.74 11.03 -2.48
N LYS A 25 -4.90 9.79 -1.99
CA LYS A 25 -3.76 8.88 -1.83
C LYS A 25 -3.19 8.54 -3.20
N MET A 26 -1.96 8.97 -3.47
CA MET A 26 -1.23 8.59 -4.68
C MET A 26 -0.83 7.11 -4.62
N LYS A 27 -0.91 6.44 -5.76
CA LYS A 27 -0.55 5.03 -5.95
C LYS A 27 0.23 4.87 -7.24
N LEU A 28 1.12 3.89 -7.24
CA LEU A 28 1.98 3.54 -8.35
C LEU A 28 1.80 2.05 -8.65
N PHE A 29 1.60 1.74 -9.92
CA PHE A 29 1.65 0.36 -10.42
C PHE A 29 2.74 0.25 -11.48
N ALA A 30 3.49 -0.85 -11.45
CA ALA A 30 4.44 -1.19 -12.51
C ALA A 30 4.38 -2.69 -12.82
N THR A 31 4.86 -3.05 -14.00
CA THR A 31 5.06 -4.43 -14.45
C THR A 31 6.22 -4.48 -15.45
N ALA A 32 6.89 -5.62 -15.52
CA ALA A 32 7.91 -5.88 -16.53
C ALA A 32 7.36 -6.76 -17.66
N GLU A 33 7.71 -6.41 -18.89
CA GLU A 33 7.50 -7.24 -20.07
C GLU A 33 8.84 -7.39 -20.78
N GLY A 34 9.47 -8.55 -20.60
CA GLY A 34 10.88 -8.72 -20.96
C GLY A 34 11.76 -7.74 -20.18
N ALA A 35 12.64 -7.03 -20.88
CA ALA A 35 13.49 -6.00 -20.29
C ALA A 35 12.78 -4.65 -20.07
N VAL A 36 11.52 -4.52 -20.49
CA VAL A 36 10.84 -3.22 -20.46
C VAL A 36 9.91 -3.13 -19.26
N VAL A 37 10.20 -2.20 -18.37
CA VAL A 37 9.34 -1.83 -17.26
C VAL A 37 8.37 -0.75 -17.73
N SER A 38 7.09 -0.94 -17.43
CA SER A 38 6.06 0.05 -17.69
C SER A 38 5.04 0.10 -16.55
N GLY A 39 4.43 1.26 -16.38
CA GLY A 39 3.51 1.47 -15.28
C GLY A 39 2.73 2.76 -15.42
N TYR A 40 1.99 3.08 -14.37
CA TYR A 40 1.26 4.33 -14.27
C TYR A 40 1.06 4.74 -12.81
N VAL A 41 0.83 6.04 -12.62
CA VAL A 41 0.56 6.66 -11.33
C VAL A 41 -0.87 7.21 -11.33
N TYR A 42 -1.58 6.98 -10.25
CA TYR A 42 -2.98 7.37 -10.09
C TYR A 42 -3.30 7.79 -8.66
N PHE A 43 -4.41 8.48 -8.48
CA PHE A 43 -4.94 8.84 -7.17
C PHE A 43 -6.13 7.93 -6.82
N SER A 44 -6.33 7.64 -5.54
CA SER A 44 -7.55 7.02 -5.02
C SER A 44 -8.51 8.13 -4.53
N PRO A 45 -9.81 8.12 -4.89
CA PRO A 45 -10.53 7.02 -5.55
C PRO A 45 -10.46 7.00 -7.09
N GLY A 46 -9.75 7.93 -7.72
CA GLY A 46 -9.51 7.92 -9.17
C GLY A 46 -8.66 9.09 -9.68
N GLY A 47 -8.38 9.10 -10.98
CA GLY A 47 -7.59 10.15 -11.65
C GLY A 47 -6.13 9.75 -11.90
N ARG A 48 -5.52 10.30 -12.96
CA ARG A 48 -4.12 10.02 -13.33
C ARG A 48 -3.21 11.13 -12.81
N ALA A 49 -2.08 10.76 -12.22
CA ALA A 49 -1.07 11.72 -11.81
C ALA A 49 -0.20 12.06 -13.02
N GLN A 50 -0.50 13.20 -13.64
CA GLN A 50 0.24 13.71 -14.79
C GLN A 50 1.46 14.48 -14.33
N ASP A 51 2.54 14.43 -15.11
CA ASP A 51 3.76 15.19 -14.83
C ASP A 51 4.37 14.89 -13.45
N ALA A 52 4.06 13.73 -12.86
CA ALA A 52 4.67 13.26 -11.62
C ALA A 52 6.10 12.79 -11.90
N GLN A 53 7.05 13.13 -11.03
CA GLN A 53 8.43 12.71 -11.16
C GLN A 53 8.54 11.21 -10.91
N ILE A 54 9.21 10.49 -11.80
CA ILE A 54 9.52 9.06 -11.67
C ILE A 54 11.02 8.88 -11.53
N ALA A 55 11.43 8.09 -10.56
CA ALA A 55 12.79 7.58 -10.44
C ALA A 55 12.76 6.07 -10.24
N ALA A 56 13.64 5.34 -10.91
CA ALA A 56 13.86 3.93 -10.63
C ALA A 56 15.31 3.73 -10.17
N THR A 57 15.49 3.02 -9.06
CA THR A 57 16.78 2.70 -8.48
C THR A 57 16.97 1.19 -8.40
N ALA A 58 18.17 0.71 -8.72
CA ALA A 58 18.57 -0.67 -8.47
C ALA A 58 18.86 -0.91 -6.97
N ALA A 59 19.07 -2.17 -6.58
CA ALA A 59 19.34 -2.58 -5.20
C ALA A 59 20.60 -1.92 -4.60
N ASP A 60 21.58 -1.58 -5.42
CA ASP A 60 22.80 -0.85 -5.06
C ASP A 60 22.58 0.65 -4.82
N GLY A 61 21.35 1.14 -5.01
CA GLY A 61 20.98 2.56 -4.91
C GLY A 61 21.26 3.37 -6.18
N ALA A 62 21.79 2.75 -7.24
CA ALA A 62 22.04 3.43 -8.50
C ALA A 62 20.73 3.78 -9.20
N THR A 63 20.55 5.04 -9.58
CA THR A 63 19.41 5.46 -10.39
C THR A 63 19.57 4.93 -11.80
N VAL A 64 18.65 4.08 -12.24
CA VAL A 64 18.63 3.49 -13.59
C VAL A 64 17.66 4.18 -14.53
N PHE A 65 16.71 4.93 -13.98
CA PHE A 65 15.77 5.74 -14.75
C PHE A 65 15.35 6.98 -13.97
N SER A 66 15.19 8.09 -14.69
CA SER A 66 14.58 9.32 -14.19
C SER A 66 13.73 9.92 -15.31
N GLY A 67 12.50 10.27 -15.02
CA GLY A 67 11.54 10.79 -15.99
C GLY A 67 10.31 11.37 -15.33
N ARG A 68 9.28 11.66 -16.13
CA ARG A 68 7.98 12.12 -15.63
C ARG A 68 6.85 11.34 -16.29
N THR A 69 5.70 11.27 -15.62
CA THR A 69 4.51 10.61 -16.17
C THR A 69 3.85 11.44 -17.28
N ASP A 70 3.25 10.75 -18.24
CA ASP A 70 2.49 11.39 -19.33
C ASP A 70 1.07 11.83 -18.89
N ALA A 71 0.26 12.31 -19.85
CA ALA A 71 -1.12 12.75 -19.61
C ALA A 71 -2.06 11.63 -19.11
N GLN A 72 -1.69 10.37 -19.30
CA GLN A 72 -2.40 9.20 -18.78
C GLN A 72 -1.75 8.68 -17.49
N GLY A 73 -0.80 9.42 -16.90
CA GLY A 73 -0.04 9.02 -15.73
C GLY A 73 0.96 7.90 -16.01
N GLY A 74 1.21 7.58 -17.28
CA GLY A 74 2.04 6.45 -17.71
C GLY A 74 3.52 6.77 -17.72
N PHE A 75 4.34 5.73 -17.55
CA PHE A 75 5.80 5.77 -17.76
C PHE A 75 6.30 4.43 -18.32
N ARG A 76 7.48 4.46 -18.95
CA ARG A 76 8.14 3.29 -19.52
C ARG A 76 9.65 3.49 -19.59
N PHE A 77 10.42 2.45 -19.26
CA PHE A 77 11.87 2.41 -19.40
C PHE A 77 12.38 0.98 -19.55
N GLU A 78 13.60 0.82 -20.07
CA GLU A 78 14.22 -0.49 -20.26
C GLU A 78 15.33 -0.72 -19.23
N VAL A 79 15.37 -1.93 -18.66
CA VAL A 79 16.40 -2.36 -17.71
C VAL A 79 17.45 -3.20 -18.40
N GLN A 80 18.71 -2.97 -18.05
CA GLN A 80 19.85 -3.63 -18.69
C GLN A 80 20.39 -4.82 -17.90
N ARG A 81 19.89 -5.04 -16.68
CA ARG A 81 20.33 -6.10 -15.77
C ARG A 81 19.14 -6.74 -15.08
N ARG A 82 19.33 -7.96 -14.61
CA ARG A 82 18.36 -8.69 -13.79
C ARG A 82 18.66 -8.41 -12.32
N ALA A 83 17.93 -7.47 -11.73
CA ALA A 83 18.06 -7.05 -10.35
C ALA A 83 16.69 -6.57 -9.81
N ASP A 84 16.62 -6.29 -8.52
CA ASP A 84 15.46 -5.64 -7.93
C ASP A 84 15.50 -4.14 -8.25
N TYR A 85 14.35 -3.61 -8.67
CA TYR A 85 14.19 -2.19 -9.00
C TYR A 85 13.08 -1.58 -8.15
N ARG A 86 13.46 -0.58 -7.35
CA ARG A 86 12.50 0.27 -6.64
C ARG A 86 12.16 1.46 -7.52
N ILE A 87 10.89 1.60 -7.82
CA ILE A 87 10.33 2.72 -8.58
C ILE A 87 9.64 3.63 -7.58
N ALA A 88 9.98 4.91 -7.60
CA ALA A 88 9.36 5.96 -6.80
C ALA A 88 8.69 6.97 -7.73
N ALA A 89 7.49 7.39 -7.34
CA ALA A 89 6.72 8.45 -7.96
C ALA A 89 6.52 9.57 -6.93
N ASP A 90 6.87 10.81 -7.32
CA ASP A 90 6.67 12.01 -6.52
C ASP A 90 5.78 12.99 -7.29
N GLY A 91 4.61 13.27 -6.71
CA GLY A 91 3.63 14.22 -7.23
C GLY A 91 3.75 15.64 -6.68
N GLY A 92 4.69 15.90 -5.77
CA GLY A 92 4.77 17.14 -4.99
C GLY A 92 3.82 17.14 -3.79
N ASP A 93 3.93 18.16 -2.94
CA ASP A 93 3.07 18.39 -1.76
C ASP A 93 2.95 17.17 -0.81
N GLY A 94 3.98 16.32 -0.78
CA GLY A 94 4.01 15.11 0.05
C GLY A 94 3.30 13.89 -0.56
N HIS A 95 2.92 13.92 -1.83
CA HIS A 95 2.37 12.76 -2.54
C HIS A 95 3.48 11.88 -3.09
N GLU A 96 3.81 10.81 -2.37
CA GLU A 96 4.79 9.82 -2.82
C GLU A 96 4.15 8.43 -2.91
N ALA A 97 4.52 7.66 -3.94
CA ALA A 97 4.20 6.24 -4.05
C ALA A 97 5.41 5.45 -4.54
N HIS A 98 5.54 4.20 -4.09
CA HIS A 98 6.62 3.32 -4.52
C HIS A 98 6.12 1.94 -4.93
N PHE A 99 6.87 1.29 -5.81
CA PHE A 99 6.60 -0.05 -6.30
C PHE A 99 7.93 -0.76 -6.56
N THR A 100 7.98 -2.07 -6.30
CA THR A 100 9.19 -2.86 -6.55
C THR A 100 8.92 -3.87 -7.65
N ILE A 101 9.75 -3.85 -8.69
CA ILE A 101 9.87 -4.96 -9.65
C ILE A 101 10.99 -5.86 -9.15
N THR A 102 10.68 -7.11 -8.87
CA THR A 102 11.69 -8.07 -8.40
C THR A 102 12.50 -8.63 -9.56
N ALA A 103 13.73 -9.06 -9.29
CA ALA A 103 14.56 -9.75 -10.27
C ALA A 103 13.88 -11.00 -10.85
N ALA A 104 12.96 -11.62 -10.11
CA ALA A 104 12.19 -12.78 -10.53
C ALA A 104 11.25 -12.48 -11.72
N GLU A 105 10.71 -11.26 -11.79
CA GLU A 105 9.81 -10.80 -12.85
C GLU A 105 10.54 -10.40 -14.15
N LEU A 106 11.88 -10.42 -14.13
CA LEU A 106 12.72 -10.06 -15.26
C LEU A 106 13.30 -11.30 -15.96
N PRO A 107 13.47 -11.25 -17.29
CA PRO A 107 13.91 -12.38 -18.09
C PRO A 107 15.32 -12.82 -17.69
N GLN A 108 15.56 -14.14 -17.70
CA GLN A 108 16.86 -14.73 -17.37
C GLN A 108 17.97 -14.39 -18.38
N SER A 109 17.61 -13.88 -19.56
CA SER A 109 18.56 -13.42 -20.57
C SER A 109 19.29 -12.14 -20.18
N LEU A 110 18.74 -11.35 -19.25
CA LEU A 110 19.42 -10.17 -18.74
C LEU A 110 20.58 -10.59 -17.82
N PRO A 111 21.75 -9.90 -17.91
CA PRO A 111 22.87 -10.15 -17.01
C PRO A 111 22.42 -10.02 -15.56
N ALA A 112 22.53 -11.09 -14.79
CA ALA A 112 22.29 -11.06 -13.35
C ALA A 112 23.38 -10.22 -12.68
N GLU A 113 22.99 -9.44 -11.68
CA GLU A 113 23.97 -8.83 -10.78
C GLU A 113 24.77 -9.97 -10.12
N PRO A 114 26.11 -9.88 -10.07
CA PRO A 114 26.88 -10.87 -9.35
C PRO A 114 26.43 -10.84 -7.89
N ALA A 115 25.85 -11.95 -7.43
CA ALA A 115 25.70 -12.19 -6.01
C ALA A 115 27.06 -11.97 -5.32
N PRO A 116 27.11 -11.47 -4.07
CA PRO A 116 28.34 -11.49 -3.30
C PRO A 116 28.70 -12.95 -3.04
N THR A 117 29.48 -13.55 -3.93
CA THR A 117 29.99 -14.92 -3.80
C THR A 117 31.36 -14.86 -3.10
N PRO A 118 31.63 -15.70 -2.08
CA PRO A 118 32.96 -15.83 -1.52
C PRO A 118 33.97 -16.25 -2.60
N THR A 119 35.14 -15.62 -2.55
CA THR A 119 36.35 -15.89 -3.33
C THR A 119 36.63 -17.39 -3.51
N THR A 120 36.76 -17.86 -4.75
CA THR A 120 37.76 -18.87 -5.12
C THR A 120 38.13 -18.73 -6.61
N THR A 121 39.35 -18.25 -6.81
CA THR A 121 40.36 -18.47 -7.85
C THR A 121 39.99 -19.26 -9.12
N ALA A 122 40.26 -18.63 -10.27
CA ALA A 122 40.23 -19.19 -11.62
C ALA A 122 41.52 -19.92 -12.03
N ALA A 123 41.40 -20.86 -12.98
CA ALA A 123 42.47 -21.37 -13.85
C ALA A 123 41.93 -21.55 -15.31
N PRO A 124 42.79 -21.48 -16.36
CA PRO A 124 42.44 -21.03 -17.72
C PRO A 124 42.11 -22.18 -18.75
N PRO A 125 41.81 -21.90 -20.04
CA PRO A 125 40.81 -22.61 -20.85
C PRO A 125 41.34 -23.73 -21.76
N SER A 126 40.43 -24.60 -22.20
CA SER A 126 40.60 -25.54 -23.32
C SER A 126 39.37 -25.48 -24.25
N SER A 127 39.59 -25.46 -25.57
CA SER A 127 38.56 -25.60 -26.62
C SER A 127 39.15 -26.38 -27.81
N PRO A 128 38.38 -26.90 -28.78
CA PRO A 128 37.26 -27.87 -28.70
C PRO A 128 37.42 -29.01 -29.78
N PRO A 129 36.42 -29.89 -29.98
CA PRO A 129 36.09 -30.32 -31.36
C PRO A 129 34.58 -30.25 -31.67
N PRO A 130 34.16 -30.39 -32.95
CA PRO A 130 32.94 -29.78 -33.47
C PRO A 130 31.71 -30.66 -33.24
N THR A 131 30.55 -30.03 -33.05
CA THR A 131 29.25 -30.69 -33.25
C THR A 131 28.37 -29.80 -34.12
N ALA A 132 27.66 -30.47 -35.01
CA ALA A 132 26.97 -29.97 -36.18
C ALA A 132 26.13 -28.72 -35.96
N ALA A 133 26.23 -27.80 -36.93
CA ALA A 133 25.33 -26.69 -37.10
C ALA A 133 23.91 -27.22 -37.38
N VAL A 134 23.04 -27.13 -36.37
CA VAL A 134 21.60 -27.08 -36.57
C VAL A 134 21.25 -25.62 -36.79
N ALA A 135 20.63 -25.31 -37.92
CA ALA A 135 20.14 -23.98 -38.23
C ALA A 135 19.18 -23.51 -37.11
N PRO A 136 19.29 -22.25 -36.62
CA PRO A 136 18.37 -21.77 -35.60
C PRO A 136 16.98 -21.64 -36.21
N ALA A 137 16.05 -22.49 -35.76
CA ALA A 137 14.63 -22.26 -35.93
C ALA A 137 14.27 -20.92 -35.27
N PRO A 138 13.32 -20.14 -35.83
CA PRO A 138 12.90 -18.90 -35.20
C PRO A 138 12.39 -19.21 -33.78
N PRO A 139 12.80 -18.45 -32.74
CA PRO A 139 12.30 -18.69 -31.40
C PRO A 139 10.80 -18.42 -31.42
N LEU A 140 10.01 -19.47 -31.18
CA LEU A 140 8.61 -19.33 -30.80
C LEU A 140 8.57 -18.38 -29.60
N PRO A 141 7.68 -17.38 -29.57
CA PRO A 141 7.45 -16.58 -28.37
C PRO A 141 7.23 -17.52 -27.19
N ASP A 142 7.95 -17.31 -26.10
CA ASP A 142 7.77 -18.10 -24.89
C ASP A 142 6.31 -17.94 -24.43
N LEU A 143 5.53 -19.02 -24.53
CA LEU A 143 4.11 -19.01 -24.19
C LEU A 143 3.89 -18.53 -22.75
N ALA A 144 4.85 -18.79 -21.86
CA ALA A 144 4.82 -18.29 -20.48
C ALA A 144 4.82 -16.76 -20.43
N ALA A 145 5.68 -16.10 -21.22
CA ALA A 145 5.78 -14.64 -21.25
C ALA A 145 4.50 -13.98 -21.81
N LEU A 146 3.87 -14.59 -22.82
CA LEU A 146 2.58 -14.15 -23.36
C LEU A 146 1.44 -14.28 -22.33
N VAL A 147 1.39 -15.41 -21.63
CA VAL A 147 0.40 -15.64 -20.58
C VAL A 147 0.58 -14.61 -19.46
N GLU A 148 1.80 -14.43 -18.97
CA GLU A 148 2.12 -13.47 -17.91
C GLU A 148 1.76 -12.03 -18.30
N GLN A 149 2.08 -11.61 -19.53
CA GLN A 149 1.69 -10.31 -20.07
C GLN A 149 0.16 -10.14 -20.10
N SER A 150 -0.57 -11.18 -20.53
CA SER A 150 -2.04 -11.13 -20.59
C SER A 150 -2.67 -11.03 -19.20
N VAL A 151 -2.12 -11.77 -18.22
CA VAL A 151 -2.58 -11.78 -16.83
C VAL A 151 -2.27 -10.43 -16.17
N ALA A 152 -1.07 -9.88 -16.35
CA ALA A 152 -0.72 -8.56 -15.83
C ALA A 152 -1.66 -7.47 -16.34
N ARG A 153 -2.06 -7.54 -17.61
CA ARG A 153 -3.02 -6.59 -18.21
C ARG A 153 -4.42 -6.70 -17.60
N GLN A 154 -4.86 -7.91 -17.26
CA GLN A 154 -6.16 -8.18 -16.65
C GLN A 154 -6.20 -7.84 -15.15
N ILE A 155 -5.09 -7.97 -14.42
CA ILE A 155 -5.03 -7.67 -12.98
C ILE A 155 -5.05 -6.17 -12.70
N ARG A 156 -4.56 -5.33 -13.62
CA ARG A 156 -4.53 -3.86 -13.48
C ARG A 156 -5.89 -3.26 -13.05
N PRO A 157 -6.99 -3.43 -13.80
CA PRO A 157 -8.28 -2.85 -13.42
C PRO A 157 -8.83 -3.45 -12.12
N LEU A 158 -8.53 -4.72 -11.81
CA LEU A 158 -9.00 -5.36 -10.58
C LEU A 158 -8.35 -4.76 -9.33
N ARG A 159 -7.06 -4.39 -9.39
CA ARG A 159 -6.39 -3.70 -8.28
C ARG A 159 -6.98 -2.30 -8.03
N GLU A 160 -7.21 -1.53 -9.10
CA GLU A 160 -7.84 -0.20 -8.99
C GLU A 160 -9.25 -0.31 -8.36
N GLN A 161 -10.03 -1.33 -8.74
CA GLN A 161 -11.35 -1.58 -8.13
C GLN A 161 -11.24 -1.97 -6.66
N LEU A 162 -10.35 -2.89 -6.30
CA LEU A 162 -10.13 -3.29 -4.90
C LEU A 162 -9.75 -2.09 -4.03
N ASP A 163 -8.89 -1.23 -4.55
CA ASP A 163 -8.49 0.01 -3.87
C ASP A 163 -9.68 0.92 -3.57
N SER A 164 -10.57 1.11 -4.55
CA SER A 164 -11.78 1.94 -4.38
C SER A 164 -12.74 1.36 -3.32
N TYR A 165 -12.89 0.03 -3.28
CA TYR A 165 -13.71 -0.65 -2.28
C TYR A 165 -13.11 -0.55 -0.89
N GLN A 166 -11.80 -0.76 -0.74
CA GLN A 166 -11.11 -0.69 0.55
C GLN A 166 -11.20 0.70 1.19
N GLU A 167 -11.12 1.76 0.39
CA GLU A 167 -11.28 3.13 0.87
C GLU A 167 -12.69 3.36 1.44
N THR A 168 -13.71 2.86 0.75
CA THR A 168 -15.11 2.94 1.20
C THR A 168 -15.36 2.13 2.47
N LEU A 169 -14.82 0.91 2.57
CA LEU A 169 -14.98 0.06 3.76
C LEU A 169 -14.32 0.69 4.99
N ARG A 170 -13.10 1.23 4.83
CA ARG A 170 -12.39 1.91 5.92
C ARG A 170 -13.21 3.05 6.52
N TRP A 171 -13.91 3.84 5.69
CA TRP A 171 -14.80 4.90 6.18
C TRP A 171 -15.96 4.36 7.01
N HIS A 172 -16.60 3.27 6.55
CA HIS A 172 -17.68 2.63 7.30
C HIS A 172 -17.20 2.03 8.62
N ASP A 173 -16.02 1.43 8.66
CA ASP A 173 -15.44 0.85 9.88
C ASP A 173 -15.15 1.92 10.93
N VAL A 174 -14.65 3.10 10.52
CA VAL A 174 -14.41 4.24 11.43
C VAL A 174 -15.74 4.76 12.00
N LEU A 175 -16.74 4.98 11.14
CA LEU A 175 -18.07 5.43 11.58
C LEU A 175 -18.75 4.40 12.49
N GLY A 176 -18.63 3.11 12.15
CA GLY A 176 -19.16 2.00 12.94
C GLY A 176 -18.51 1.90 14.31
N GLY A 177 -17.17 2.01 14.37
CA GLY A 177 -16.42 2.06 15.63
C GLY A 177 -16.81 3.25 16.50
N LEU A 178 -16.96 4.44 15.91
CA LEU A 178 -17.42 5.63 16.63
C LEU A 178 -18.85 5.45 17.16
N GLY A 179 -19.76 4.92 16.33
CA GLY A 179 -21.13 4.60 16.73
C GLY A 179 -21.19 3.58 17.87
N TYR A 180 -20.31 2.58 17.86
CA TYR A 180 -20.22 1.59 18.94
C TYR A 180 -19.76 2.21 20.27
N ILE A 181 -18.75 3.07 20.24
CA ILE A 181 -18.25 3.77 21.45
C ILE A 181 -19.35 4.68 22.01
N ILE A 182 -19.99 5.50 21.17
CA ILE A 182 -21.07 6.40 21.59
C ILE A 182 -22.27 5.59 22.11
N GLY A 183 -22.65 4.53 21.41
CA GLY A 183 -23.79 3.68 21.77
C GLY A 183 -23.61 2.97 23.10
N LEU A 184 -22.47 2.31 23.31
CA LEU A 184 -22.15 1.67 24.59
C LEU A 184 -22.01 2.67 25.73
N GLY A 185 -21.34 3.80 25.49
CA GLY A 185 -21.20 4.88 26.47
C GLY A 185 -22.55 5.45 26.89
N GLY A 186 -23.45 5.68 25.93
CA GLY A 186 -24.81 6.16 26.17
C GLY A 186 -25.66 5.16 26.95
N LEU A 187 -25.59 3.87 26.61
CA LEU A 187 -26.25 2.79 27.35
C LEU A 187 -25.75 2.72 28.80
N ALA A 188 -24.43 2.71 29.00
CA ALA A 188 -23.82 2.68 30.32
C ALA A 188 -24.23 3.88 31.18
N TYR A 189 -24.24 5.09 30.59
CA TYR A 189 -24.72 6.29 31.26
C TYR A 189 -26.22 6.23 31.59
N GLY A 190 -27.04 5.72 30.68
CA GLY A 190 -28.48 5.53 30.89
C GLY A 190 -28.77 4.59 32.06
N PHE A 191 -28.04 3.49 32.19
CA PHE A 191 -28.15 2.59 33.34
C PHE A 191 -27.62 3.21 34.65
N ALA A 192 -26.47 3.90 34.60
CA ALA A 192 -25.88 4.55 35.77
C ALA A 192 -26.76 5.69 36.33
N SER A 193 -27.38 6.48 35.45
CA SER A 193 -28.30 7.56 35.83
C SER A 193 -29.59 7.03 36.45
N ARG A 194 -30.13 5.90 35.94
CA ARG A 194 -31.28 5.20 36.53
C ARG A 194 -30.96 4.56 37.88
N ALA A 195 -29.75 4.02 38.06
CA ALA A 195 -29.30 3.43 39.33
C ALA A 195 -29.17 4.49 40.43
N ASN A 196 -28.66 5.68 40.10
CA ASN A 196 -28.53 6.81 41.04
C ASN A 196 -29.85 7.56 41.29
N GLY A 197 -30.89 7.33 40.47
CA GLY A 197 -32.21 7.95 40.59
C GLY A 197 -33.18 7.25 41.53
N ARG A 198 -32.81 6.17 42.23
CA ARG A 198 -33.68 5.54 43.25
C ARG A 198 -33.69 6.42 44.51
N PRO A 199 -34.80 7.14 44.82
CA PRO A 199 -34.87 7.96 46.02
C PRO A 199 -34.77 7.05 47.25
N ARG A 200 -34.11 7.54 48.29
CA ARG A 200 -33.93 6.95 49.63
C ARG A 200 -35.27 6.76 50.35
N ARG A 201 -36.20 5.98 49.77
CA ARG A 201 -37.54 5.71 50.31
C ARG A 201 -37.55 4.74 51.50
N ARG A 202 -36.37 4.32 51.99
CA ARG A 202 -36.22 3.46 53.18
C ARG A 202 -35.91 4.22 54.47
N LEU A 203 -35.50 5.50 54.42
CA LEU A 203 -35.24 6.28 55.65
C LEU A 203 -36.52 6.96 56.19
N ALA A 204 -37.44 7.36 55.29
CA ALA A 204 -38.73 7.94 55.70
C ALA A 204 -39.73 6.92 56.25
N ALA A 205 -39.51 5.61 56.03
CA ALA A 205 -40.36 4.55 56.58
C ALA A 205 -39.98 4.22 58.03
N SER A 206 -38.69 4.25 58.40
CA SER A 206 -38.25 3.97 59.77
C SER A 206 -38.56 5.12 60.74
N GLU A 207 -38.54 6.38 60.28
CA GLU A 207 -38.93 7.53 61.13
C GLU A 207 -40.43 7.54 61.46
N LYS A 208 -41.29 6.97 60.60
CA LYS A 208 -42.73 6.87 60.88
C LYS A 208 -43.08 5.69 61.81
N GLU A 209 -42.23 4.67 61.87
CA GLU A 209 -42.43 3.51 62.74
C GLU A 209 -41.87 3.76 64.15
N ALA A 210 -40.87 4.64 64.30
CA ALA A 210 -40.33 5.06 65.59
C ALA A 210 -41.13 6.18 66.30
N ALA A 211 -42.16 6.74 65.63
CA ALA A 211 -42.98 7.84 66.13
C ALA A 211 -44.41 7.42 66.54
N ARG A 212 -44.67 6.11 66.71
CA ARG A 212 -45.91 5.53 67.24
C ARG A 212 -45.61 4.74 68.50
#